data_AF-A0AAW5EFN6-F1
#
_entry.id   AF-A0AAW5EFN6-F1
#
_cell.length_a   1.000
_cell.length_b   1.000
_cell.length_c   1.000
_cell.angle_alpha   90.00
_cell.angle_beta   90.00
_cell.angle_gamma   90.00
#
_symmetry.space_group_name_H-M   'P 1'
#
loop_
_entity.id
_entity.type
_entity.pdbx_description
1 polymer ?
#
loop_
_entity_poly.entity_id
_entity_poly.type
_entity_poly.pdbx_seq_one_letter_code
_entity_poly.pdbx_strand_id
1 'polypeptide(L)'
;MQERIDLIVKILDEKKAQNIKTIDMSEQEYFVKYVIIAATLGERHALSLIDELKTQLKAKGEEFLNIDSSEEWSVIDLGDILIHLLTPEHRGIYNIEELLENLKKGRV
;
A
#
# COMPACT_ATOMS: atom_id res chain seq x y z
N MET A 1 -11.27 9.34 -5.79
CA MET A 1 -10.02 9.18 -5.01
C MET A 1 -10.32 8.63 -3.62
N GLN A 2 -10.99 9.38 -2.74
CA GLN A 2 -11.31 8.90 -1.38
C GLN A 2 -12.01 7.53 -1.37
N GLU A 3 -13.02 7.33 -2.23
CA GLU A 3 -13.72 6.05 -2.35
C GLU A 3 -12.80 4.88 -2.75
N ARG A 4 -11.74 5.14 -3.53
CA ARG A 4 -10.75 4.13 -3.94
C ARG A 4 -9.90 3.72 -2.74
N ILE A 5 -9.43 4.71 -1.99
CA ILE A 5 -8.65 4.51 -0.76
C ILE A 5 -9.48 3.75 0.27
N ASP A 6 -10.72 4.18 0.53
CA ASP A 6 -11.61 3.54 1.50
C ASP A 6 -11.88 2.08 1.14
N LEU A 7 -12.07 1.79 -0.15
CA LEU A 7 -12.24 0.43 -0.64
C LEU A 7 -10.97 -0.40 -0.44
N ILE A 8 -9.79 0.13 -0.79
CA ILE A 8 -8.51 -0.58 -0.58
C ILE A 8 -8.33 -0.88 0.91
N VAL A 9 -8.49 0.13 1.78
CA VAL A 9 -8.37 -0.03 3.23
C VAL A 9 -9.35 -1.06 3.75
N LYS A 10 -10.60 -1.02 3.29
CA LYS A 10 -11.63 -2.01 3.64
C LYS A 10 -11.22 -3.43 3.25
N ILE A 11 -10.75 -3.63 2.02
CA ILE A 11 -10.30 -4.95 1.55
C ILE A 11 -9.16 -5.48 2.41
N LEU A 12 -8.17 -4.62 2.70
CA LEU A 12 -7.04 -4.96 3.55
C LEU A 12 -7.48 -5.33 4.97
N ASP A 13 -8.40 -4.57 5.57
CA ASP A 13 -8.93 -4.82 6.91
C ASP A 13 -9.78 -6.10 6.99
N GLU A 14 -10.66 -6.34 6.00
CA GLU A 14 -11.49 -7.55 5.93
C GLU A 14 -10.62 -8.82 5.85
N LYS A 15 -9.49 -8.74 5.15
CA LYS A 15 -8.50 -9.82 5.03
C LYS A 15 -7.47 -9.85 6.16
N LYS A 16 -7.64 -9.05 7.21
CA LYS A 16 -6.82 -9.05 8.43
C LYS A 16 -5.40 -8.55 8.24
N ALA A 17 -5.16 -7.68 7.27
CA ALA A 17 -3.94 -6.86 7.27
C ALA A 17 -3.92 -5.96 8.52
N GLN A 18 -2.72 -5.68 9.03
CA GLN A 18 -2.55 -4.95 10.29
C GLN A 18 -1.95 -3.57 10.07
N ASN A 19 -2.13 -2.66 11.03
CA ASN A 19 -1.48 -1.33 11.03
C ASN A 19 -1.65 -0.57 9.71
N ILE A 20 -2.84 -0.61 9.10
CA ILE A 20 -3.09 0.04 7.81
C ILE A 20 -2.96 1.56 7.99
N LYS A 21 -2.09 2.19 7.21
CA LYS A 21 -1.87 3.64 7.19
C LYS A 21 -1.96 4.17 5.77
N THR A 22 -2.66 5.27 5.59
CA THR A 22 -2.71 6.01 4.34
C THR A 22 -1.94 7.32 4.50
N ILE A 23 -1.08 7.63 3.53
CA ILE A 23 -0.26 8.83 3.49
C ILE A 23 -0.62 9.61 2.23
N ASP A 24 -1.13 10.82 2.40
CA ASP A 24 -1.48 11.73 1.31
C ASP A 24 -0.24 12.48 0.80
N MET A 25 0.28 12.13 -0.37
CA MET A 25 1.42 12.78 -1.01
C MET A 25 1.00 13.79 -2.10
N SER A 26 -0.29 14.10 -2.23
CA SER A 26 -0.83 14.89 -3.35
C SER A 26 -0.31 16.34 -3.44
N GLU A 27 0.16 16.88 -2.32
CA GLU A 27 0.77 18.23 -2.25
C GLU A 27 2.31 18.21 -2.34
N GLN A 28 2.92 17.04 -2.53
CA GLN A 28 4.37 16.88 -2.58
C GLN A 28 4.83 16.58 -4.01
N GLU A 29 6.08 16.93 -4.34
CA GLU A 29 6.73 16.49 -5.58
C GLU A 29 7.11 15.00 -5.46
N TYR A 30 6.10 14.14 -5.51
CA TYR A 30 6.24 12.69 -5.44
C TYR A 30 5.51 12.05 -6.62
N PHE A 31 6.00 10.89 -7.09
CA PHE A 31 5.50 10.28 -8.32
C PHE A 31 4.11 9.65 -8.19
N VAL A 32 3.60 9.43 -6.97
CA VAL A 32 2.22 9.01 -6.68
C VAL A 32 1.52 9.99 -5.73
N LYS A 33 0.18 9.99 -5.75
CA LYS A 33 -0.63 10.88 -4.90
C LYS A 33 -0.88 10.31 -3.51
N TYR A 34 -0.98 8.99 -3.38
CA TYR A 34 -1.20 8.35 -2.09
C TYR A 34 -0.34 7.11 -1.94
N VAL A 35 0.11 6.87 -0.71
CA VAL A 35 0.77 5.63 -0.32
C VAL A 35 -0.06 4.96 0.77
N ILE A 36 -0.39 3.69 0.59
CA ILE A 36 -1.07 2.86 1.59
C ILE A 36 -0.07 1.83 2.09
N ILE A 37 0.12 1.73 3.39
CA ILE A 37 1.07 0.81 4.01
C ILE A 37 0.32 -0.09 4.97
N ALA A 38 0.47 -1.40 4.84
CA ALA A 38 -0.15 -2.38 5.71
C ALA A 38 0.83 -3.50 6.07
N ALA A 39 0.63 -4.10 7.23
CA ALA A 39 1.41 -5.23 7.72
C ALA A 39 0.74 -6.56 7.39
N THR A 40 1.53 -7.52 6.90
CA THR A 40 1.10 -8.88 6.57
C THR A 40 1.66 -9.90 7.57
N LEU A 41 1.21 -11.15 7.48
CA LEU A 41 1.71 -12.25 8.33
C LEU A 41 2.81 -13.05 7.62
N GLY A 42 3.36 -12.53 6.52
CA GLY A 42 4.27 -13.22 5.60
C GLY A 42 3.68 -13.39 4.21
N GLU A 43 4.44 -14.04 3.34
CA GLU A 43 4.19 -14.15 1.89
C GLU A 43 2.76 -14.58 1.53
N ARG A 44 2.29 -15.71 2.09
CA ARG A 44 0.98 -16.26 1.75
C ARG A 44 -0.17 -15.32 2.08
N HIS A 45 -0.03 -14.54 3.16
CA HIS A 45 -1.00 -13.53 3.52
C HIS A 45 -0.91 -12.32 2.58
N ALA A 46 0.30 -11.90 2.20
CA ALA A 46 0.48 -10.84 1.20
C ALA A 46 -0.15 -11.22 -0.16
N LEU A 47 0.09 -12.43 -0.64
CA LEU A 47 -0.47 -12.92 -1.90
C LEU A 47 -2.00 -12.99 -1.87
N SER A 48 -2.59 -13.44 -0.75
CA SER A 48 -4.05 -13.48 -0.62
C SER A 48 -4.69 -12.08 -0.57
N LEU A 49 -4.01 -11.10 0.03
CA LEU A 49 -4.40 -9.68 -0.02
C LEU A 49 -4.34 -9.15 -1.46
N ILE A 50 -3.25 -9.43 -2.19
CA ILE A 50 -3.07 -9.03 -3.59
C ILE A 50 -4.20 -9.58 -4.47
N ASP A 51 -4.53 -10.86 -4.31
CA ASP A 51 -5.58 -11.50 -5.11
C ASP A 51 -6.98 -10.93 -4.81
N GLU A 52 -7.27 -10.63 -3.55
CA GLU A 52 -8.52 -9.97 -3.17
C GLU A 52 -8.61 -8.54 -3.74
N LEU A 53 -7.53 -7.77 -3.62
CA LEU A 53 -7.43 -6.44 -4.22
C LEU A 53 -7.66 -6.50 -5.72
N LYS A 54 -6.99 -7.41 -6.43
CA LYS A 54 -7.22 -7.61 -7.88
C LYS A 54 -8.68 -7.91 -8.18
N THR A 55 -9.29 -8.83 -7.44
CA THR A 55 -10.67 -9.27 -7.67
C THR A 55 -11.65 -8.12 -7.53
N GLN A 56 -11.57 -7.35 -6.43
CA GLN A 56 -12.53 -6.29 -6.17
C GLN A 56 -12.24 -5.00 -6.95
N LEU A 57 -10.97 -4.65 -7.15
CA LEU A 57 -10.59 -3.40 -7.82
C LEU A 57 -10.70 -3.51 -9.34
N LYS A 58 -10.31 -4.64 -9.96
CA LYS A 58 -10.49 -4.82 -11.42
C LYS A 58 -11.96 -4.83 -11.81
N ALA A 59 -12.84 -5.37 -10.95
CA ALA A 59 -14.29 -5.30 -11.17
C ALA A 59 -14.84 -3.86 -11.22
N LYS A 60 -14.08 -2.89 -10.70
CA LYS A 60 -14.38 -1.45 -10.74
C LYS A 60 -13.59 -0.69 -11.81
N GLY A 61 -12.84 -1.40 -12.66
CA GLY A 61 -12.06 -0.81 -13.75
C GLY A 61 -10.68 -0.29 -13.32
N GLU A 62 -10.18 -0.64 -12.14
CA GLU A 62 -8.81 -0.30 -11.75
C GLU A 62 -7.78 -1.08 -12.57
N GLU A 63 -6.71 -0.37 -12.94
CA GLU A 63 -5.55 -0.93 -13.61
C GLU A 63 -4.41 -1.13 -12.60
N PHE A 64 -3.79 -2.31 -12.66
CA PHE A 64 -2.60 -2.63 -11.87
C PHE A 64 -1.41 -2.51 -12.80
N LEU A 65 -0.65 -1.43 -12.68
CA LEU A 65 0.48 -1.15 -13.56
C LEU A 65 1.64 -2.10 -13.30
N ASN A 66 1.91 -2.37 -12.02
CA ASN A 66 2.93 -3.32 -11.62
C ASN A 66 2.60 -3.95 -10.27
N ILE A 67 3.07 -5.18 -10.07
CA ILE A 67 3.06 -5.85 -8.77
C ILE A 67 4.39 -6.57 -8.62
N ASP A 68 5.14 -6.16 -7.61
CA ASP A 68 6.36 -6.84 -7.18
C ASP A 68 6.09 -7.47 -5.82
N SER A 69 6.52 -8.72 -5.61
CA SER A 69 6.18 -9.49 -4.42
C SER A 69 7.30 -10.45 -4.06
N SER A 70 7.79 -10.31 -2.82
CA SER A 70 8.68 -11.23 -2.14
C SER A 70 8.03 -11.80 -0.87
N GLU A 71 8.77 -12.64 -0.15
CA GLU A 71 8.31 -13.25 1.09
C GLU A 71 7.92 -12.20 2.16
N GLU A 72 8.63 -11.08 2.19
CA GLU A 72 8.54 -10.08 3.25
C GLU A 72 7.93 -8.75 2.81
N TRP A 73 7.96 -8.45 1.50
CA TRP A 73 7.52 -7.18 0.97
C TRP A 73 6.87 -7.33 -0.40
N SER A 74 5.62 -6.91 -0.51
CA SER A 74 4.95 -6.70 -1.79
C SER A 74 4.63 -5.23 -2.02
N VAL A 75 4.80 -4.79 -3.27
CA VAL A 75 4.50 -3.44 -3.74
C VAL A 75 3.53 -3.54 -4.90
N ILE A 76 2.42 -2.80 -4.79
CA ILE A 76 1.36 -2.78 -5.81
C ILE A 76 1.24 -1.35 -6.31
N ASP A 77 1.43 -1.17 -7.61
CA ASP A 77 1.34 0.12 -8.29
C ASP A 77 0.03 0.24 -9.07
N LEU A 78 -0.79 1.24 -8.69
CA LEU A 78 -2.04 1.62 -9.34
C LEU A 78 -1.93 2.96 -10.08
N GLY A 79 -0.71 3.45 -10.31
CA GLY A 79 -0.40 4.71 -10.99
C GLY A 79 -0.46 5.94 -10.08
N ASP A 80 -1.58 6.17 -9.41
CA ASP A 80 -1.75 7.30 -8.48
C ASP A 80 -1.79 6.88 -7.00
N ILE A 81 -1.85 5.58 -6.73
CA ILE A 81 -1.79 4.96 -5.41
C ILE A 81 -0.72 3.85 -5.42
N LEU A 82 0.20 3.90 -4.46
CA LEU A 82 1.16 2.83 -4.20
C LEU A 82 0.79 2.10 -2.92
N ILE A 83 0.69 0.77 -2.95
CA ILE A 83 0.38 -0.03 -1.75
C ILE A 83 1.60 -0.85 -1.38
N HIS A 84 2.10 -0.67 -0.16
CA HIS A 84 3.14 -1.50 0.43
C HIS A 84 2.56 -2.47 1.46
N LEU A 85 2.79 -3.75 1.23
CA LEU A 85 2.44 -4.84 2.12
C LEU A 85 3.74 -5.41 2.68
N LEU A 86 4.05 -5.14 3.95
CA LEU A 86 5.30 -5.55 4.58
C LEU A 86 5.05 -6.50 5.75
N THR A 87 6.00 -7.38 6.07
CA THR A 87 6.01 -8.01 7.40
C THR A 87 6.28 -6.95 8.49
N PRO A 88 5.84 -7.17 9.74
CA PRO A 88 6.09 -6.22 10.84
C PRO A 88 7.58 -5.93 11.04
N GLU A 89 8.44 -6.94 10.88
CA GLU A 89 9.89 -6.81 10.97
C GLU A 89 10.44 -5.88 9.88
N HIS A 90 10.10 -6.14 8.61
CA HIS A 90 10.61 -5.33 7.49
C HIS A 90 10.05 -3.91 7.51
N ARG A 91 8.80 -3.73 7.94
CA ARG A 91 8.23 -2.39 8.14
C ARG A 91 9.04 -1.57 9.14
N GLY A 92 9.52 -2.19 10.22
CA GLY A 92 10.38 -1.54 11.21
C GLY A 92 11.77 -1.21 10.67
N ILE A 93 12.36 -2.09 9.85
CA ILE A 93 13.69 -1.89 9.26
C ILE A 93 13.69 -0.75 8.24
N TYR A 94 12.75 -0.75 7.30
CA TYR A 94 12.73 0.21 6.21
C TYR A 94 12.09 1.55 6.59
N ASN A 95 11.21 1.55 7.59
CA ASN A 95 10.52 2.73 8.13
C ASN A 95 10.08 3.75 7.06
N ILE A 96 9.46 3.25 5.99
CA ILE A 96 9.04 4.06 4.82
C ILE A 96 8.08 5.17 5.25
N GLU A 97 7.32 4.93 6.31
CA GLU A 97 6.45 5.93 6.93
C GLU A 97 7.24 7.18 7.36
N GLU A 98 8.36 7.02 8.05
CA GLU A 98 9.20 8.15 8.44
C GLU A 98 9.79 8.89 7.24
N LEU A 99 10.25 8.14 6.23
CA LEU A 99 10.76 8.72 4.98
C LEU A 99 9.70 9.61 4.30
N LEU A 100 8.47 9.11 4.14
CA LEU A 100 7.38 9.84 3.50
C LEU A 100 6.93 11.05 4.33
N GLU A 101 6.92 10.93 5.65
CA GLU A 101 6.62 12.05 6.55
C GLU A 101 7.72 13.12 6.55
N ASN A 102 8.98 12.74 6.33
CA ASN A 102 10.09 13.68 6.21
C ASN A 102 10.06 14.42 4.86
N LEU A 103 9.73 13.72 3.77
CA LEU A 103 9.47 14.31 2.46
C LEU A 103 8.38 15.39 2.56
N LYS A 104 7.27 15.09 3.24
CA LYS A 104 6.19 16.07 3.51
C LYS A 104 6.64 17.33 4.23
N LYS A 105 7.63 17.20 5.11
CA LYS A 105 8.15 18.32 5.91
C LYS A 105 9.22 19.12 5.16
N GLY A 106 9.54 18.78 3.91
CA GLY A 106 10.67 19.35 3.17
C GLY A 106 12.01 19.07 3.84
N ARG A 107 12.12 17.95 4.57
CA ARG A 107 13.31 17.55 5.33
C ARG A 107 13.97 16.36 4.65
N VAL A 108 14.64 16.60 3.53
CA VAL A 108 15.53 15.62 2.87
C VAL A 108 16.78 16.35 2.39
#